data_AF-A0A1Q7H7S1-F1
#
_entry.id   AF-A0A1Q7H7S1-F1
#
_cell.length_a   1.000
_cell.length_b   1.000
_cell.length_c   1.000
_cell.angle_alpha   90.00
_cell.angle_beta   90.00
_cell.angle_gamma   90.00
#
_symmetry.space_group_name_H-M   'P 1'
#
loop_
_entity.id
_entity.type
_entity.pdbx_description
1 polymer ?
#
loop_
_entity_poly.entity_id
_entity_poly.type
_entity_poly.pdbx_seq_one_letter_code
_entity_poly.pdbx_strand_id
1 'polypeptide(L)'
;MTLTLYLLDPDPSPGWIPFAGVRPLAELRAGAHLVRERWETFVGTETAEIFALPHLAGFAEAGVPPVIARHAVRGPAVIGSSTFAPRGLAPALPPEPFRLVCRGITVGWGVPAGGSWEGPRPEARPVEVEGLVLHGVHDCVRALEALLRDDLLPLVGDSDPIPRGSTVVGDAAAVVLREAAVEPGAVFDTSAGPIVLESGVEVRARGRTRNCSAGRSAPRRSGRTARSAARCRIAGSSGTPTRPTTGSWGTR
;
A
#
# COMPACT_ATOMS: atom_id res chain seq x y z
N MET A 1 5.20 -3.78 -29.48
CA MET A 1 4.24 -2.87 -28.80
C MET A 1 4.26 -3.22 -27.32
N THR A 2 4.32 -2.22 -26.46
CA THR A 2 4.44 -2.39 -25.00
C THR A 2 3.06 -2.45 -24.37
N LEU A 3 2.88 -3.31 -23.36
CA LEU A 3 1.64 -3.42 -22.61
C LEU A 3 1.42 -2.16 -21.75
N THR A 4 0.24 -1.56 -21.83
CA THR A 4 -0.13 -0.38 -21.04
C THR A 4 -1.10 -0.74 -19.91
N LEU A 5 -0.90 -0.19 -18.71
CA LEU A 5 -1.80 -0.37 -17.57
C LEU A 5 -2.65 0.88 -17.35
N TYR A 6 -3.95 0.67 -17.18
CA TYR A 6 -4.93 1.67 -16.76
C TYR A 6 -5.60 1.19 -15.47
N LEU A 7 -5.96 2.12 -14.58
CA LEU A 7 -6.73 1.78 -13.38
C LEU A 7 -8.13 2.36 -13.45
N LEU A 8 -9.12 1.58 -13.03
CA LEU A 8 -10.52 1.95 -13.06
C LEU A 8 -11.04 2.05 -11.63
N ASP A 9 -11.38 3.27 -11.22
CA ASP A 9 -12.14 3.48 -10.01
C ASP A 9 -13.59 3.00 -10.19
N PRO A 10 -14.21 2.46 -9.13
CA PRO A 10 -15.59 2.04 -9.15
C PRO A 10 -16.53 3.24 -9.23
N ASP A 11 -17.78 2.95 -9.59
CA ASP A 11 -18.86 3.91 -9.36
C ASP A 11 -18.98 4.25 -7.85
N PRO A 12 -19.50 5.44 -7.50
CA PRO A 12 -19.61 5.86 -6.12
C PRO A 12 -20.47 4.89 -5.30
N SER A 13 -19.96 4.44 -4.16
CA SER A 13 -20.72 3.62 -3.23
C SER A 13 -20.46 4.01 -1.77
N PRO A 14 -21.43 3.80 -0.86
CA PRO A 14 -21.26 4.18 0.55
C PRO A 14 -20.06 3.52 1.24
N GLY A 15 -19.66 2.34 0.80
CA GLY A 15 -18.52 1.61 1.38
C GLY A 15 -17.19 2.35 1.25
N TRP A 16 -17.08 3.29 0.31
CA TRP A 16 -15.86 4.05 0.04
C TRP A 16 -15.80 5.42 0.72
N ILE A 17 -16.83 5.82 1.47
CA ILE A 17 -16.83 7.07 2.24
C ILE A 17 -15.79 6.97 3.37
N PRO A 18 -14.98 8.02 3.63
CA PRO A 18 -15.07 9.39 3.08
C PRO A 18 -14.24 9.63 1.81
N PHE A 19 -13.60 8.61 1.23
CA PHE A 19 -12.69 8.77 0.10
C PHE A 19 -13.40 8.79 -1.26
N ALA A 20 -14.61 8.24 -1.34
CA ALA A 20 -15.46 8.28 -2.53
C ALA A 20 -15.57 9.72 -3.07
N GLY A 21 -15.03 9.96 -4.27
CA GLY A 21 -15.10 11.27 -4.92
C GLY A 21 -14.18 12.35 -4.35
N VAL A 22 -13.27 12.03 -3.44
CA VAL A 22 -12.27 12.98 -2.90
C VAL A 22 -10.88 12.74 -3.48
N ARG A 23 -10.54 11.48 -3.77
CA ARG A 23 -9.29 11.09 -4.42
C ARG A 23 -9.48 9.79 -5.20
N PRO A 24 -8.56 9.46 -6.12
CA PRO A 24 -8.59 8.17 -6.79
C PRO A 24 -8.39 7.02 -5.79
N LEU A 25 -9.19 5.97 -5.87
CA LEU A 25 -9.11 4.84 -4.94
C LEU A 25 -7.84 4.00 -5.17
N ALA A 26 -7.31 3.99 -6.39
CA ALA A 26 -6.02 3.40 -6.72
C ALA A 26 -4.86 3.97 -5.86
N GLU A 27 -5.02 5.20 -5.35
CA GLU A 27 -4.06 5.89 -4.49
C GLU A 27 -4.33 5.66 -2.99
N LEU A 28 -5.16 4.67 -2.63
CA LEU A 28 -5.28 4.17 -1.26
C LEU A 28 -4.32 3.01 -1.02
N ARG A 29 -3.89 2.87 0.24
CA ARG A 29 -2.98 1.78 0.65
C ARG A 29 -3.74 0.47 0.89
N ALA A 30 -3.14 -0.62 0.42
CA ALA A 30 -3.52 -2.00 0.73
C ALA A 30 -2.23 -2.79 1.04
N GLY A 31 -1.92 -2.96 2.32
CA GLY A 31 -0.60 -3.44 2.77
C GLY A 31 0.43 -2.32 2.86
N ALA A 32 1.67 -2.61 2.47
CA ALA A 32 2.76 -1.64 2.39
C ALA A 32 2.73 -0.77 1.13
N HIS A 33 1.85 -1.09 0.17
CA HIS A 33 1.78 -0.46 -1.15
C HIS A 33 0.43 0.22 -1.41
N LEU A 34 0.42 1.19 -2.31
CA LEU A 34 -0.81 1.70 -2.93
C LEU A 34 -1.43 0.60 -3.80
N VAL A 35 -2.76 0.60 -3.95
CA VAL A 35 -3.44 -0.32 -4.88
C VAL A 35 -2.82 -0.22 -6.27
N ARG A 36 -2.51 1.00 -6.74
CA ARG A 36 -1.77 1.25 -7.97
C ARG A 36 -0.44 0.50 -8.05
N GLU A 37 0.43 0.68 -7.05
CA GLU A 37 1.76 0.06 -7.02
C GLU A 37 1.69 -1.48 -7.03
N ARG A 38 0.63 -2.05 -6.45
CA ARG A 38 0.37 -3.50 -6.53
C ARG A 38 0.03 -3.93 -7.94
N TRP A 39 -0.83 -3.18 -8.64
CA TRP A 39 -1.14 -3.45 -10.05
C TRP A 39 0.09 -3.31 -10.94
N GLU A 40 0.91 -2.27 -10.72
CA GLU A 40 2.14 -2.06 -11.48
C GLU A 40 3.13 -3.21 -11.30
N THR A 41 3.26 -3.71 -10.07
CA THR A 41 4.10 -4.89 -9.79
C THR A 41 3.52 -6.16 -10.38
N PHE A 42 2.19 -6.34 -10.27
CA PHE A 42 1.48 -7.49 -10.80
C PHE A 42 1.61 -7.60 -12.32
N VAL A 43 1.40 -6.51 -13.06
CA VAL A 43 1.48 -6.46 -14.52
C VAL A 43 2.92 -6.29 -15.02
N GLY A 44 3.79 -5.69 -14.21
CA GLY A 44 5.17 -5.38 -14.58
C GLY A 44 5.33 -4.12 -15.44
N THR A 45 4.37 -3.19 -15.38
CA THR A 45 4.38 -1.93 -16.13
C THR A 45 3.80 -0.80 -15.29
N GLU A 46 4.22 0.44 -15.54
CA GLU A 46 3.67 1.62 -14.83
C GLU A 46 2.24 1.93 -15.28
N THR A 47 1.47 2.53 -14.37
CA THR A 47 0.11 2.98 -14.68
C THR A 47 0.18 4.22 -15.56
N ALA A 48 -0.39 4.12 -16.75
CA ALA A 48 -0.47 5.25 -17.67
C ALA A 48 -1.48 6.29 -17.18
N GLU A 49 -2.67 5.85 -16.78
CA GLU A 49 -3.78 6.73 -16.40
C GLU A 49 -4.69 6.05 -15.36
N ILE A 50 -5.36 6.87 -14.55
CA ILE A 50 -6.41 6.45 -13.62
C ILE A 50 -7.74 7.03 -14.09
N PHE A 51 -8.67 6.15 -14.44
CA PHE A 51 -10.05 6.50 -14.75
C PHE A 51 -10.83 6.66 -13.46
N ALA A 52 -11.19 7.91 -13.16
CA ALA A 52 -11.95 8.28 -11.98
C ALA A 52 -13.19 9.10 -12.35
N LEU A 53 -13.94 9.53 -11.34
CA LEU A 53 -15.08 10.41 -11.51
C LEU A 53 -14.65 11.71 -12.21
N PRO A 54 -15.49 12.30 -13.09
CA PRO A 54 -15.11 13.46 -13.89
C PRO A 54 -14.60 14.65 -13.07
N HIS A 55 -15.13 14.88 -11.87
CA HIS A 55 -14.69 15.98 -11.00
C HIS A 55 -13.34 15.74 -10.30
N LEU A 56 -12.80 14.52 -10.38
CA LEU A 56 -11.43 14.20 -9.96
C LEU A 56 -10.42 14.37 -11.10
N ALA A 57 -10.87 14.70 -12.32
CA ALA A 57 -9.96 14.95 -13.43
C ALA A 57 -9.00 16.10 -13.10
N GLY A 58 -7.71 15.86 -13.33
CA GLY A 58 -6.64 16.81 -12.97
C GLY A 58 -6.21 16.75 -11.49
N PHE A 59 -6.68 15.77 -10.72
CA PHE A 59 -6.10 15.47 -9.41
C PHE A 59 -4.58 15.27 -9.55
N ALA A 60 -3.81 16.06 -8.82
CA ALA A 60 -2.37 16.10 -8.93
C ALA A 60 -1.73 16.04 -7.54
N GLU A 61 -1.15 14.89 -7.23
CA GLU A 61 -0.19 14.71 -6.15
C GLU A 61 1.13 14.20 -6.76
N ALA A 62 2.24 14.41 -6.06
CA ALA A 62 3.55 13.98 -6.56
C ALA A 62 3.56 12.45 -6.79
N GLY A 63 3.86 12.03 -8.01
CA GLY A 63 3.95 10.62 -8.39
C GLY A 63 2.64 9.96 -8.80
N VAL A 64 1.51 10.67 -8.73
CA VAL A 64 0.21 10.16 -9.20
C VAL A 64 0.15 10.25 -10.73
N PRO A 65 -0.21 9.17 -11.44
CA PRO A 65 -0.48 9.22 -12.88
C PRO A 65 -1.61 10.21 -13.22
N PRO A 66 -1.74 10.62 -14.50
CA PRO A 66 -2.89 11.38 -14.96
C PRO A 66 -4.22 10.77 -14.50
N VAL A 67 -5.01 11.57 -13.77
CA VAL A 67 -6.38 11.21 -13.37
C VAL A 67 -7.33 11.88 -14.34
N ILE A 68 -8.10 11.07 -15.06
CA ILE A 68 -8.98 11.54 -16.14
C ILE A 68 -10.33 10.81 -16.13
N ALA A 69 -11.29 11.36 -16.87
CA ALA A 69 -12.55 10.66 -17.12
C ALA A 69 -12.31 9.44 -18.03
N ARG A 70 -13.09 8.38 -17.81
CA ARG A 70 -13.02 7.15 -18.60
C ARG A 70 -13.23 7.42 -20.10
N HIS A 71 -12.43 6.76 -20.92
CA HIS A 71 -12.57 6.74 -22.37
C HIS A 71 -12.20 5.36 -22.96
N ALA A 72 -12.33 5.23 -24.27
CA ALA A 72 -11.91 4.06 -25.04
C ALA A 72 -10.41 3.78 -24.89
N VAL A 73 -10.01 2.55 -24.56
CA VAL A 73 -8.61 2.14 -24.46
C VAL A 73 -8.24 1.20 -25.61
N ARG A 74 -7.18 1.54 -26.35
CA ARG A 74 -6.62 0.64 -27.39
C ARG A 74 -5.59 -0.31 -26.80
N GLY A 75 -5.60 -1.55 -27.25
CA GLY A 75 -4.63 -2.56 -26.82
C GLY A 75 -3.30 -2.51 -27.58
N PRO A 76 -2.24 -3.16 -27.06
CA PRO A 76 -2.27 -4.08 -25.93
C PRO A 76 -2.34 -3.37 -24.56
N ALA A 77 -3.36 -3.66 -23.76
CA ALA A 77 -3.59 -2.99 -22.48
C ALA A 77 -4.23 -3.90 -21.42
N VAL A 78 -4.01 -3.56 -20.15
CA VAL A 78 -4.74 -4.08 -18.99
C VAL A 78 -5.46 -2.94 -18.29
N ILE A 79 -6.75 -3.12 -17.99
CA ILE A 79 -7.54 -2.23 -17.17
C ILE A 79 -7.75 -2.93 -15.82
N GLY A 80 -7.06 -2.49 -14.77
CA GLY A 80 -7.18 -3.03 -13.42
C GLY A 80 -8.23 -2.30 -12.59
N SER A 81 -9.00 -3.01 -11.77
CA SER A 81 -9.92 -2.38 -10.83
C SER A 81 -9.20 -1.81 -9.61
N SER A 82 -9.48 -0.56 -9.25
CA SER A 82 -9.02 0.05 -7.99
C SER A 82 -9.65 -0.58 -6.74
N THR A 83 -10.67 -1.43 -6.91
CA THR A 83 -11.28 -2.21 -5.82
C THR A 83 -10.63 -3.59 -5.62
N PHE A 84 -9.48 -3.82 -6.22
CA PHE A 84 -8.75 -5.08 -6.08
C PHE A 84 -7.28 -4.82 -5.77
N ALA A 85 -6.75 -5.57 -4.81
CA ALA A 85 -5.33 -5.58 -4.45
C ALA A 85 -4.70 -6.91 -4.91
N PRO A 86 -4.01 -6.93 -6.07
CA PRO A 86 -3.36 -8.14 -6.56
C PRO A 86 -2.28 -8.67 -5.63
N ARG A 87 -2.06 -9.99 -5.70
CA ARG A 87 -0.93 -10.71 -5.09
C ARG A 87 -0.09 -11.37 -6.18
N GLY A 88 1.22 -11.38 -5.97
CA GLY A 88 2.16 -12.03 -6.89
C GLY A 88 2.26 -11.32 -8.24
N LEU A 89 2.58 -12.10 -9.27
CA LEU A 89 2.72 -11.64 -10.66
C LEU A 89 1.53 -12.12 -11.49
N ALA A 90 1.21 -11.36 -12.53
CA ALA A 90 0.19 -11.74 -13.49
C ALA A 90 0.54 -13.07 -14.16
N PRO A 91 -0.45 -13.95 -14.38
CA PRO A 91 -0.25 -15.12 -15.22
C PRO A 91 0.01 -14.69 -16.67
N ALA A 92 0.41 -15.64 -17.52
CA ALA A 92 0.55 -15.38 -18.95
C ALA A 92 -0.79 -14.87 -19.52
N LEU A 93 -0.79 -13.61 -19.98
CA LEU A 93 -1.99 -12.94 -20.45
C LEU A 93 -2.38 -13.47 -21.85
N PRO A 94 -3.63 -13.89 -22.06
CA PRO A 94 -4.10 -14.38 -23.36
C PRO A 94 -3.94 -13.34 -24.49
N PRO A 95 -3.73 -13.78 -25.75
CA PRO A 95 -3.67 -12.88 -26.91
C PRO A 95 -5.06 -12.42 -27.40
N GLU A 96 -6.12 -12.83 -26.71
CA GLU A 96 -7.53 -12.57 -27.00
C GLU A 96 -8.17 -11.78 -25.86
N PRO A 97 -9.31 -11.09 -26.05
CA PRO A 97 -9.93 -10.34 -24.97
C PRO A 97 -10.24 -11.22 -23.75
N PHE A 98 -9.79 -10.79 -22.58
CA PHE A 98 -9.96 -11.54 -21.33
C PHE A 98 -10.44 -10.64 -20.19
N ARG A 99 -10.93 -11.27 -19.13
CA ARG A 99 -11.22 -10.64 -17.85
C ARG A 99 -10.43 -11.33 -16.74
N LEU A 100 -9.84 -10.55 -15.86
CA LEU A 100 -9.21 -11.06 -14.64
C LEU A 100 -10.30 -11.31 -13.61
N VAL A 101 -10.29 -12.49 -12.99
CA VAL A 101 -11.30 -12.91 -12.02
C VAL A 101 -10.59 -13.31 -10.74
N CYS A 102 -11.11 -12.85 -9.60
CA CYS A 102 -10.67 -13.32 -8.29
C CYS A 102 -11.90 -13.80 -7.53
N ARG A 103 -11.96 -15.10 -7.21
CA ARG A 103 -13.07 -15.73 -6.47
C ARG A 103 -14.43 -15.43 -7.09
N GLY A 104 -14.51 -15.51 -8.41
CA GLY A 104 -15.74 -15.25 -9.18
C GLY A 104 -16.07 -13.76 -9.42
N ILE A 105 -15.30 -12.82 -8.85
CA ILE A 105 -15.48 -11.38 -9.07
C ILE A 105 -14.55 -10.91 -10.18
N THR A 106 -15.07 -10.17 -11.16
CA THR A 106 -14.22 -9.55 -12.19
C THR A 106 -13.46 -8.37 -11.60
N VAL A 107 -12.13 -8.40 -11.71
CA VAL A 107 -11.21 -7.43 -11.10
C VAL A 107 -10.35 -6.70 -12.13
N GLY A 108 -10.48 -7.03 -13.41
CA GLY A 108 -9.81 -6.32 -14.49
C GLY A 108 -10.13 -6.89 -15.87
N TRP A 109 -9.62 -6.23 -16.91
CA TRP A 109 -9.86 -6.58 -18.31
C TRP A 109 -8.56 -6.49 -19.10
N GLY A 110 -8.42 -7.38 -20.08
CA GLY A 110 -7.33 -7.39 -21.04
C GLY A 110 -7.79 -7.02 -22.44
N VAL A 111 -7.04 -6.15 -23.09
CA VAL A 111 -7.28 -5.71 -24.46
C VAL A 111 -6.10 -6.17 -25.31
N PRO A 112 -6.30 -7.07 -26.29
CA PRO A 112 -5.23 -7.49 -27.18
C PRO A 112 -4.83 -6.38 -28.15
N ALA A 113 -3.67 -6.53 -28.79
CA ALA A 113 -3.22 -5.58 -29.81
C ALA A 113 -4.27 -5.43 -30.94
N GLY A 114 -4.59 -4.18 -31.30
CA GLY A 114 -5.62 -3.86 -32.30
C GLY A 114 -7.06 -3.88 -31.77
N GLY A 115 -7.30 -4.29 -30.51
CA GLY A 115 -8.59 -4.21 -29.85
C GLY A 115 -8.88 -2.84 -29.23
N SER A 116 -10.15 -2.60 -28.91
CA SER A 116 -10.61 -1.46 -28.08
C SER A 116 -11.44 -1.94 -26.89
N TRP A 117 -11.25 -1.30 -25.75
CA TRP A 117 -12.09 -1.45 -24.56
C TRP A 117 -12.88 -0.18 -24.33
N GLU A 118 -14.20 -0.30 -24.41
CA GLU A 118 -15.14 0.80 -24.14
C GLU A 118 -15.77 0.67 -22.75
N GLY A 119 -15.58 -0.47 -22.07
CA GLY A 119 -16.22 -0.78 -20.80
C GLY A 119 -16.16 -2.25 -20.39
N PRO A 120 -16.71 -2.58 -19.19
CA PRO A 120 -16.75 -3.93 -18.68
C PRO A 120 -17.36 -4.93 -19.67
N ARG A 121 -16.63 -6.02 -19.95
CA ARG A 121 -17.04 -7.10 -20.86
C ARG A 121 -17.23 -8.42 -20.09
N PRO A 122 -18.42 -8.70 -19.54
CA PRO A 122 -18.68 -9.92 -18.76
C PRO A 122 -18.62 -11.21 -19.58
N GLU A 123 -18.59 -11.14 -20.91
CA GLU A 123 -18.49 -12.25 -21.85
C GLU A 123 -17.05 -12.66 -22.15
N ALA A 124 -16.07 -11.80 -21.86
CA ALA A 124 -14.65 -12.06 -22.16
C ALA A 124 -14.10 -13.25 -21.36
N ARG A 125 -13.13 -13.98 -21.91
CA ARG A 125 -12.57 -15.19 -21.30
C ARG A 125 -12.06 -14.92 -19.87
N PRO A 126 -12.49 -15.68 -18.84
CA PRO A 126 -11.99 -15.49 -17.48
C PRO A 126 -10.57 -16.05 -17.30
N VAL A 127 -9.75 -15.30 -16.57
CA VAL A 127 -8.41 -15.68 -16.11
C VAL A 127 -8.37 -15.49 -14.60
N GLU A 128 -8.20 -16.57 -13.84
CA GLU A 128 -8.15 -16.51 -12.38
C GLU A 128 -6.85 -15.86 -11.90
N VAL A 129 -6.97 -14.99 -10.89
CA VAL A 129 -5.87 -14.27 -10.27
C VAL A 129 -6.02 -14.23 -8.75
N GLU A 130 -4.89 -14.16 -8.07
CA GLU A 130 -4.84 -14.09 -6.61
C GLU A 130 -4.81 -12.64 -6.11
N GLY A 131 -5.50 -12.39 -5.01
CA GLY A 131 -5.54 -11.05 -4.40
C GLY A 131 -6.68 -10.88 -3.40
N LEU A 132 -6.96 -9.62 -3.06
CA LEU A 132 -8.04 -9.23 -2.18
C LEU A 132 -9.01 -8.29 -2.91
N VAL A 133 -10.27 -8.68 -2.97
CA VAL A 133 -11.36 -7.79 -3.40
C VAL A 133 -11.73 -6.89 -2.23
N LEU A 134 -11.74 -5.59 -2.48
CA LEU A 134 -12.02 -4.53 -1.52
C LEU A 134 -13.44 -4.01 -1.77
N HIS A 135 -14.31 -4.11 -0.77
CA HIS A 135 -15.70 -3.64 -0.87
C HIS A 135 -15.88 -2.24 -0.28
N GLY A 136 -14.84 -1.69 0.35
CA GLY A 136 -14.86 -0.38 0.98
C GLY A 136 -13.60 -0.08 1.76
N VAL A 137 -13.59 1.10 2.40
CA VAL A 137 -12.42 1.63 3.14
C VAL A 137 -11.96 0.70 4.25
N HIS A 138 -12.90 0.05 4.93
CA HIS A 138 -12.58 -0.88 6.02
C HIS A 138 -11.76 -2.08 5.52
N ASP A 139 -11.97 -2.52 4.29
CA ASP A 139 -11.19 -3.61 3.70
C ASP A 139 -9.74 -3.18 3.43
N CYS A 140 -9.44 -1.90 3.20
CA CYS A 140 -8.04 -1.42 3.15
C CYS A 140 -7.32 -1.63 4.48
N VAL A 141 -8.02 -1.44 5.61
CA VAL A 141 -7.47 -1.68 6.96
C VAL A 141 -7.23 -3.17 7.18
N ARG A 142 -8.16 -4.04 6.78
CA ARG A 142 -7.98 -5.49 6.87
C ARG A 142 -6.90 -6.00 5.93
N ALA A 143 -6.81 -5.42 4.74
CA ALA A 143 -5.79 -5.73 3.74
C ALA A 143 -4.39 -5.41 4.26
N LEU A 144 -4.22 -4.41 5.14
CA LEU A 144 -2.96 -4.17 5.83
C LEU A 144 -2.49 -5.43 6.57
N GLU A 145 -3.33 -6.00 7.44
CA GLU A 145 -2.93 -7.18 8.21
C GLU A 145 -2.67 -8.40 7.32
N ALA A 146 -3.44 -8.53 6.24
CA ALA A 146 -3.35 -9.67 5.33
C ALA A 146 -2.17 -9.60 4.33
N LEU A 147 -1.74 -8.39 3.92
CA LEU A 147 -0.73 -8.20 2.87
C LEU A 147 0.62 -7.75 3.42
N LEU A 148 0.65 -7.03 4.55
CA LEU A 148 1.86 -6.38 5.04
C LEU A 148 3.00 -7.38 5.25
N ARG A 149 2.72 -8.57 5.78
CA ARG A 149 3.77 -9.58 5.95
C ARG A 149 4.42 -9.94 4.61
N ASP A 150 3.61 -10.28 3.61
CA ASP A 150 4.10 -10.71 2.30
C ASP A 150 4.83 -9.58 1.57
N ASP A 151 4.41 -8.33 1.79
CA ASP A 151 5.07 -7.14 1.24
C ASP A 151 6.45 -6.89 1.85
N LEU A 152 6.63 -7.22 3.13
CA LEU A 152 7.88 -6.95 3.85
C LEU A 152 8.88 -8.08 3.78
N LEU A 153 8.44 -9.32 3.55
CA LEU A 153 9.35 -10.48 3.44
C LEU A 153 10.49 -10.27 2.42
N PRO A 154 10.25 -9.71 1.21
CA PRO A 154 11.33 -9.41 0.26
C PRO A 154 12.32 -8.33 0.70
N LEU A 155 11.97 -7.54 1.73
CA LEU A 155 12.83 -6.47 2.27
C LEU A 155 13.70 -6.94 3.44
N VAL A 156 13.43 -8.14 3.97
CA VAL A 156 14.25 -8.79 5.00
C VAL A 156 15.62 -9.13 4.43
N GLY A 157 16.69 -8.79 5.17
CA GLY A 157 18.06 -8.97 4.71
C GLY A 157 18.95 -7.83 5.23
N ASP A 158 19.67 -7.17 4.32
CA ASP A 158 20.61 -6.09 4.65
C ASP A 158 19.95 -5.01 5.52
N SER A 159 20.58 -4.78 6.68
CA SER A 159 20.10 -3.92 7.75
C SER A 159 21.28 -3.28 8.47
N ASP A 160 21.09 -2.04 8.89
CA ASP A 160 21.93 -1.39 9.89
C ASP A 160 21.86 -2.14 11.23
N PRO A 161 22.92 -2.08 12.06
CA PRO A 161 22.93 -2.74 13.35
C PRO A 161 21.89 -2.14 14.30
N ILE A 162 21.15 -3.01 14.98
CA ILE A 162 20.21 -2.61 16.02
C ILE A 162 20.98 -1.93 17.18
N PRO A 163 20.59 -0.72 17.63
CA PRO A 163 21.30 -0.03 18.69
C PRO A 163 21.39 -0.83 19.99
N ARG A 164 22.53 -0.70 20.68
CA ARG A 164 22.74 -1.34 21.98
C ARG A 164 21.71 -0.85 23.00
N GLY A 165 21.20 -1.77 23.81
CA GLY A 165 20.16 -1.49 24.81
C GLY A 165 18.73 -1.63 24.29
N SER A 166 18.54 -1.86 22.99
CA SER A 166 17.23 -2.24 22.43
C SER A 166 16.91 -3.71 22.72
N THR A 167 15.63 -4.03 22.86
CA THR A 167 15.13 -5.40 23.09
C THR A 167 14.40 -5.88 21.86
N VAL A 168 14.70 -7.10 21.39
CA VAL A 168 13.93 -7.76 20.35
C VAL A 168 13.17 -8.95 20.94
N VAL A 169 11.87 -9.01 20.66
CA VAL A 169 10.99 -10.13 21.01
C VAL A 169 10.65 -10.87 19.71
N GLY A 170 11.16 -12.09 19.57
CA GLY A 170 11.05 -12.90 18.36
C GLY A 170 12.37 -13.02 17.62
N ASP A 171 12.31 -13.07 16.29
CA ASP A 171 13.49 -13.14 15.42
C ASP A 171 14.07 -11.74 15.17
N ALA A 172 15.37 -11.57 15.47
CA ALA A 172 16.10 -10.33 15.23
C ALA A 172 16.47 -10.12 13.76
N ALA A 173 16.61 -11.19 12.97
CA ALA A 173 16.84 -11.08 11.53
C ALA A 173 15.61 -10.50 10.80
N ALA A 174 14.43 -10.56 11.41
CA ALA A 174 13.21 -9.97 10.90
C ALA A 174 13.07 -8.46 11.20
N VAL A 175 14.07 -7.84 11.84
CA VAL A 175 14.16 -6.38 12.03
C VAL A 175 15.14 -5.81 11.01
N VAL A 176 14.66 -4.91 10.16
CA VAL A 176 15.44 -4.22 9.14
C VAL A 176 15.43 -2.73 9.42
N LEU A 177 16.60 -2.16 9.64
CA LEU A 177 16.84 -0.74 9.83
C LEU A 177 17.66 -0.24 8.62
N ARG A 178 17.24 0.86 8.00
CA ARG A 178 17.94 1.49 6.87
C ARG A 178 17.97 2.99 7.08
N GLU A 179 19.02 3.51 7.69
CA GLU A 179 19.17 4.92 8.07
C GLU A 179 18.06 5.40 9.03
N ALA A 180 17.46 4.49 9.79
CA ALA A 180 16.46 4.84 10.80
C ALA A 180 17.15 5.29 12.10
N ALA A 181 16.68 6.40 12.67
CA ALA A 181 17.16 6.88 13.96
C ALA A 181 16.41 6.14 15.08
N VAL A 182 17.12 5.33 15.86
CA VAL A 182 16.54 4.53 16.94
C VAL A 182 17.25 4.86 18.25
N GLU A 183 16.50 5.38 19.22
CA GLU A 183 17.01 5.64 20.57
C GLU A 183 17.24 4.32 21.33
N PRO A 184 18.27 4.25 22.21
CA PRO A 184 18.49 3.10 23.08
C PRO A 184 17.26 2.76 23.93
N GLY A 185 16.95 1.48 24.09
CA GLY A 185 15.78 1.02 24.85
C GLY A 185 14.49 0.91 24.04
N ALA A 186 14.58 0.92 22.71
CA ALA A 186 13.46 0.55 21.83
C ALA A 186 13.13 -0.95 21.95
N VAL A 187 11.85 -1.30 21.83
CA VAL A 187 11.39 -2.70 21.83
C VAL A 187 10.81 -3.06 20.47
N PHE A 188 11.42 -4.03 19.80
CA PHE A 188 10.97 -4.58 18.52
C PHE A 188 10.28 -5.92 18.74
N ASP A 189 9.02 -6.05 18.33
CA ASP A 189 8.25 -7.28 18.47
C ASP A 189 7.93 -7.86 17.08
N THR A 190 8.69 -8.87 16.68
CA THR A 190 8.57 -9.54 15.37
C THR A 190 7.61 -10.74 15.40
N SER A 191 6.89 -10.98 16.51
CA SER A 191 5.95 -12.10 16.64
C SER A 191 4.81 -12.07 15.61
N ALA A 192 4.45 -10.88 15.10
CA ALA A 192 3.39 -10.71 14.11
C ALA A 192 3.92 -10.60 12.67
N GLY A 193 5.23 -10.56 12.48
CA GLY A 193 5.85 -10.35 11.17
C GLY A 193 7.09 -9.45 11.25
N PRO A 194 7.78 -9.26 10.13
CA PRO A 194 8.96 -8.43 10.06
C PRO A 194 8.67 -6.96 10.35
N ILE A 195 9.70 -6.23 10.77
CA ILE A 195 9.68 -4.79 11.00
C ILE A 195 10.72 -4.16 10.09
N VAL A 196 10.31 -3.21 9.25
CA VAL A 196 11.19 -2.50 8.32
C VAL A 196 11.09 -1.00 8.60
N LEU A 197 12.18 -0.38 9.03
CA LEU A 197 12.27 1.06 9.28
C LEU A 197 13.34 1.66 8.36
N GLU A 198 12.96 2.63 7.54
CA GLU A 198 13.86 3.29 6.59
C GLU A 198 14.12 4.75 6.97
N SER A 199 14.89 5.44 6.12
CA SER A 199 15.36 6.82 6.31
C SER A 199 14.21 7.79 6.60
N GLY A 200 14.40 8.60 7.65
CA GLY A 200 13.42 9.57 8.13
C GLY A 200 12.45 9.04 9.20
N VAL A 201 12.66 7.82 9.69
CA VAL A 201 11.96 7.28 10.88
C VAL A 201 12.77 7.54 12.14
N GLU A 202 12.09 8.05 13.17
CA GLU A 202 12.62 8.16 14.54
C GLU A 202 11.84 7.26 15.49
N VAL A 203 12.53 6.34 16.18
CA VAL A 203 11.98 5.52 17.27
C VAL A 203 12.54 6.03 18.59
N ARG A 204 11.67 6.57 19.43
CA ARG A 204 12.04 7.07 20.76
C ARG A 204 12.07 5.98 21.82
N ALA A 205 12.85 6.18 22.87
CA ALA A 205 13.04 5.26 23.98
C ALA A 205 11.69 4.86 24.60
N ARG A 206 11.56 3.58 24.98
CA ARG A 206 10.33 2.95 25.51
C ARG A 206 9.15 2.83 24.52
N GLY A 207 9.37 3.09 23.23
CA GLY A 207 8.42 2.71 22.19
C GLY A 207 8.42 1.20 21.91
N ARG A 208 7.23 0.60 21.80
CA ARG A 208 7.07 -0.78 21.28
C ARG A 208 6.59 -0.73 19.84
N THR A 209 7.34 -1.35 18.93
CA THR A 209 7.03 -1.43 17.49
C THR A 209 6.72 -2.88 17.12
N ARG A 210 5.63 -3.13 16.38
CA ARG A 210 5.17 -4.48 16.01
C ARG A 210 4.59 -4.52 14.61
N ASN A 211 5.14 -5.36 13.73
CA ASN A 211 4.70 -5.57 12.33
C ASN A 211 4.48 -4.22 11.60
N CYS A 212 5.57 -3.54 11.25
CA CYS A 212 5.55 -2.14 10.83
C CYS A 212 6.47 -1.91 9.63
N SER A 213 6.04 -1.03 8.71
CA SER A 213 6.88 -0.49 7.65
C SER A 213 6.81 1.03 7.63
N ALA A 214 7.88 1.73 7.95
CA ALA A 214 7.89 3.19 7.97
C ALA A 214 9.13 3.71 7.26
N GLY A 215 8.97 4.76 6.46
CA GLY A 215 10.10 5.42 5.79
C GLY A 215 9.77 5.99 4.42
N ARG A 216 10.75 6.69 3.83
CA ARG A 216 10.69 7.11 2.42
C ARG A 216 10.91 5.88 1.54
N SER A 217 9.90 5.51 0.75
CA SER A 217 10.01 4.42 -0.21
C SER A 217 11.21 4.67 -1.14
N ALA A 218 12.16 3.74 -1.19
CA ALA A 218 13.30 3.79 -2.09
C ALA A 218 12.86 3.86 -3.57
N PRO A 219 13.65 4.51 -4.46
CA PRO A 219 13.29 4.69 -5.85
C PRO A 219 13.34 3.35 -6.62
N ARG A 220 12.20 2.92 -7.18
CA ARG A 220 12.23 2.04 -8.35
C ARG A 220 12.62 2.91 -9.56
N ARG A 221 13.37 2.31 -10.49
CA ARG A 221 14.18 2.95 -11.54
C ARG A 221 13.37 3.78 -12.57
N SER A 222 12.85 4.92 -12.13
CA SER A 222 12.22 6.01 -12.89
C SER A 222 11.82 7.07 -11.85
N GLY A 223 12.78 7.95 -11.49
CA GLY A 223 12.75 8.73 -10.26
C GLY A 223 11.41 9.38 -9.91
N ARG A 224 10.81 8.99 -8.78
CA ARG A 224 9.79 9.73 -8.01
C ARG A 224 9.56 9.06 -6.65
N THR A 225 9.34 9.88 -5.63
CA THR A 225 9.28 9.51 -4.21
C THR A 225 7.86 9.26 -3.74
N ALA A 226 7.57 8.05 -3.25
CA ALA A 226 6.36 7.76 -2.47
C ALA A 226 6.70 7.88 -0.97
N ARG A 227 5.77 8.43 -0.17
CA ARG A 227 5.87 8.46 1.30
C ARG A 227 5.17 7.23 1.86
N SER A 228 5.88 6.40 2.64
CA SER A 228 5.27 5.35 3.43
C SER A 228 5.21 5.76 4.91
N ALA A 229 3.98 5.95 5.39
CA ALA A 229 3.69 5.97 6.81
C ALA A 229 2.74 4.81 7.07
N ALA A 230 3.26 3.59 7.28
CA ALA A 230 2.42 2.58 7.92
C ALA A 230 2.27 2.99 9.38
N ARG A 231 1.04 2.88 9.90
CA ARG A 231 0.74 3.15 11.30
C ARG A 231 1.49 2.15 12.17
N CYS A 232 2.57 2.57 12.79
CA CYS A 232 3.15 1.84 13.91
C CYS A 232 2.11 1.80 15.04
N ARG A 233 1.74 0.60 15.52
CA ARG A 233 1.04 0.47 16.82
C ARG A 233 2.08 0.75 17.92
N ILE A 234 2.34 2.03 18.19
CA ILE A 234 3.18 2.48 19.31
C ILE A 234 2.31 2.44 20.57
N ALA A 235 2.35 1.32 21.29
CA ALA A 235 1.75 1.25 22.61
C ALA A 235 2.76 1.78 23.64
N GLY A 236 2.75 3.09 23.86
CA GLY A 236 3.42 3.70 25.01
C GLY A 236 2.36 4.00 26.08
N SER A 237 2.46 3.36 27.25
CA SER A 237 1.77 3.89 28.42
C SER A 237 2.44 5.21 28.78
N SER A 238 1.80 6.34 28.48
CA SER A 238 2.18 7.62 29.07
C SER A 238 1.96 7.51 30.58
N GLY A 239 3.00 7.14 31.32
CA GLY A 239 3.01 7.39 32.77
C GLY A 239 3.01 8.89 32.96
N THR A 240 1.87 9.42 33.39
CA THR A 240 1.69 10.82 33.76
C THR A 240 2.79 11.18 34.77
N PRO A 241 3.63 12.21 34.53
CA PRO A 241 4.51 12.69 35.59
C PRO A 241 3.62 13.29 36.67
N THR A 242 3.53 12.62 37.82
CA THR A 242 2.95 13.16 39.04
C THR A 242 3.69 14.45 39.38
N ARG A 243 2.97 15.57 39.26
CA ARG A 243 3.36 16.89 39.74
C ARG A 243 3.93 16.77 41.16
N PRO A 244 5.13 17.30 41.46
CA PRO A 244 5.52 17.48 42.84
C PRO A 244 4.60 18.54 43.47
N THR A 245 3.80 18.12 44.43
CA THR A 245 3.07 18.98 45.35
C THR A 245 4.07 19.82 46.14
N THR A 246 4.16 21.12 45.84
CA THR A 246 4.78 22.09 46.73
C THR A 246 3.85 22.27 47.94
N GLY A 247 4.14 21.50 49.00
CA GLY A 247 3.57 21.67 50.33
C GLY A 247 4.23 22.86 51.04
N SER A 248 3.38 23.77 51.49
CA SER A 248 3.67 24.96 52.28
C SER A 248 4.43 24.67 53.57
N TRP A 249 5.40 25.52 53.91
CA TRP A 249 5.83 25.75 55.29
C TRP A 249 5.69 27.24 55.61
N GLY A 250 4.74 27.56 56.46
CA GLY A 250 4.66 28.83 57.17
C GLY A 250 4.18 28.54 58.58
N THR A 251 5.06 28.79 59.57
CA THR A 251 4.80 29.41 60.88
C THR A 251 6.00 29.18 61.81
N ARG A 252 6.78 30.22 62.08
CA ARG A 252 6.83 30.99 63.34
C ARG A 252 7.76 32.18 63.17
#